data_AF-A0A936YW72-F1
#
_entry.id   AF-A0A936YW72-F1
#
_cell.length_a   1.000
_cell.length_b   1.000
_cell.length_c   1.000
_cell.angle_alpha   90.00
_cell.angle_beta   90.00
_cell.angle_gamma   90.00
#
_symmetry.space_group_name_H-M   'P 1'
#
loop_
_entity.id
_entity.type
_entity.pdbx_description
1 polymer ?
#
loop_
_entity_poly.entity_id
_entity_poly.type
_entity_poly.pdbx_seq_one_letter_code
_entity_poly.pdbx_strand_id
1 'polypeptide(L)'
;MHSPSIEMLPLSALRPYSGNARTHSRKQVSQIVESIKRFGFTNPVLISDDGEIVAGHGRVLAAKELGMAVVPTVKLSHLSAEERRAYVLVDNKLALNAGWDTEILAIELQALIDLDFDVSLIGFSLAEIDFTLDQAREASPSVGDDAADRIVEPSSGPPLTGMGDLWLLGRHRLLCGDSRSAEDVSRLVNGTKVDLIFADPPYNVAIDGNVGGLGSVKHREFAFASGEMSSAEFTAFLTTTLGNAASVTKDGAIAFVCMDWRHMREMLDAGEAVFSELKNLVVWNKTNGGMGSFYRSKHELVFVFKVGTASHTNSFGLGDTGRYQTNVWDYAGISSLGTNRMDELAMHPTVKPVALVADAIRDCSRRGETVLDLFGGSGTTMIAAELCGRQARLLEFDPIYCDTIIRRWQQYTGKKAMLAENGIDFEAIAEGRLLPAAASPPPTALATSRRRRSNG
;
A
#
# COMPACT_ATOMS: atom_id res chain seq x y z
N MET A 1 8.50 49.89 12.25
CA MET A 1 7.85 48.72 11.64
C MET A 1 6.58 49.20 11.00
N HIS A 2 6.39 48.94 9.71
CA HIS A 2 5.10 49.12 9.07
C HIS A 2 4.13 48.07 9.64
N SER A 3 2.93 48.46 10.04
CA SER A 3 1.87 47.53 10.47
C SER A 3 1.03 47.19 9.24
N PRO A 4 1.25 46.03 8.61
CA PRO A 4 0.42 45.63 7.46
C PRO A 4 -1.03 45.46 7.91
N SER A 5 -1.97 45.96 7.09
CA SER A 5 -3.40 45.73 7.25
C SER A 5 -3.90 44.83 6.13
N ILE A 6 -4.83 43.92 6.46
CA ILE A 6 -5.44 43.02 5.48
C ILE A 6 -6.71 43.67 4.95
N GLU A 7 -6.81 43.80 3.62
CA GLU A 7 -7.96 44.36 2.92
C GLU A 7 -8.51 43.31 1.93
N MET A 8 -9.84 43.12 1.90
CA MET A 8 -10.50 42.25 0.93
C MET A 8 -10.73 43.01 -0.38
N LEU A 9 -10.06 42.60 -1.46
CA LEU A 9 -10.18 43.25 -2.77
C LEU A 9 -10.79 42.32 -3.81
N PRO A 10 -11.58 42.86 -4.76
CA PRO A 10 -12.12 42.08 -5.85
C PRO A 10 -11.00 41.60 -6.78
N LEU A 11 -11.14 40.38 -7.32
CA LEU A 11 -10.15 39.81 -8.24
C LEU A 11 -9.89 40.68 -9.47
N SER A 12 -10.89 41.46 -9.90
CA SER A 12 -10.79 42.41 -11.03
C SER A 12 -9.89 43.61 -10.75
N ALA A 13 -9.63 43.93 -9.48
CA ALA A 13 -8.71 45.00 -9.09
C ALA A 13 -7.24 44.55 -9.10
N LEU A 14 -6.97 43.24 -9.24
CA LEU A 14 -5.63 42.66 -9.19
C LEU A 14 -5.02 42.52 -10.58
N ARG A 15 -3.85 43.13 -10.76
CA ARG A 15 -3.09 43.11 -12.03
C ARG A 15 -1.86 42.22 -11.91
N PRO A 16 -1.68 41.21 -12.77
CA PRO A 16 -0.48 40.37 -12.74
C PRO A 16 0.78 41.18 -13.08
N TYR A 17 1.83 41.06 -12.26
CA TYR A 17 3.15 41.59 -12.63
C TYR A 17 3.71 40.87 -13.88
N SER A 18 3.99 41.63 -14.93
CA SER A 18 4.40 41.11 -16.25
C SER A 18 5.80 40.46 -16.24
N GLY A 19 6.65 40.83 -15.29
CA GLY A 19 8.01 40.29 -15.12
C GLY A 19 8.11 39.13 -14.14
N ASN A 20 6.99 38.48 -13.78
CA ASN A 20 7.04 37.35 -12.84
C ASN A 20 7.77 36.16 -13.46
N ALA A 21 8.97 35.85 -12.94
CA ALA A 21 9.78 34.73 -13.39
C ALA A 21 9.24 33.36 -12.95
N ARG A 22 8.29 33.32 -12.00
CA ARG A 22 7.73 32.07 -11.47
C ARG A 22 6.54 31.61 -12.31
N THR A 23 6.64 30.39 -12.84
CA THR A 23 5.55 29.73 -13.56
C THR A 23 4.68 28.93 -12.59
N HIS A 24 3.40 28.78 -12.92
CA HIS A 24 2.44 27.99 -12.16
C HIS A 24 1.85 26.91 -13.05
N SER A 25 2.21 25.65 -12.80
CA SER A 25 1.65 24.51 -13.53
C SER A 25 0.20 24.27 -13.11
N ARG A 26 -0.61 23.63 -13.97
CA ARG A 26 -1.99 23.24 -13.61
C ARG A 26 -2.04 22.42 -12.32
N LYS A 27 -1.11 21.46 -12.16
CA LYS A 27 -1.00 20.63 -10.95
C LYS A 27 -0.81 21.48 -9.69
N GLN A 28 0.09 22.47 -9.74
CA GLN A 28 0.34 23.36 -8.62
C GLN A 28 -0.88 24.22 -8.30
N VAL A 29 -1.56 24.77 -9.30
CA VAL A 29 -2.79 25.56 -9.08
C VAL A 29 -3.87 24.70 -8.42
N SER A 30 -4.08 23.47 -8.88
CA SER A 30 -5.04 22.54 -8.25
C SER A 30 -4.71 22.22 -6.79
N GLN A 31 -3.43 22.08 -6.43
CA GLN A 31 -3.03 21.93 -5.01
C GLN A 31 -3.40 23.16 -4.17
N ILE A 32 -3.19 24.37 -4.71
CA ILE A 32 -3.56 25.61 -4.02
C ILE A 32 -5.09 25.73 -3.90
N VAL A 33 -5.85 25.31 -4.92
CA VAL A 33 -7.32 25.26 -4.89
C VAL A 33 -7.81 24.39 -3.73
N GLU A 34 -7.30 23.16 -3.59
CA GLU A 34 -7.70 22.26 -2.50
C GLU A 34 -7.28 22.80 -1.13
N SER A 35 -6.10 23.40 -1.02
CA SER A 35 -5.65 24.08 0.20
C SER A 35 -6.61 25.20 0.61
N ILE A 36 -7.04 26.06 -0.33
CA ILE A 36 -7.98 27.14 -0.05
C ILE A 36 -9.36 26.60 0.34
N LYS A 37 -9.87 25.53 -0.30
CA LYS A 37 -11.16 24.91 0.09
C LYS A 37 -11.14 24.40 1.53
N ARG A 38 -10.02 23.83 1.96
CA ARG A 38 -9.90 23.16 3.26
C ARG A 38 -9.57 24.11 4.40
N PHE A 39 -8.57 24.96 4.22
CA PHE A 39 -8.03 25.83 5.26
C PHE A 39 -8.51 27.29 5.14
N GLY A 40 -9.19 27.62 4.05
CA GLY A 40 -9.48 28.99 3.68
C GLY A 40 -8.29 29.70 3.06
N PHE A 41 -8.49 30.96 2.69
CA PHE A 41 -7.45 31.80 2.11
C PHE A 41 -6.59 32.42 3.23
N THR A 42 -5.67 31.63 3.78
CA THR A 42 -4.91 31.99 4.99
C THR A 42 -3.76 32.97 4.74
N ASN A 43 -3.15 32.94 3.56
CA ASN A 43 -2.04 33.84 3.20
C ASN A 43 -2.50 34.91 2.21
N PRO A 44 -2.52 36.20 2.58
CA PRO A 44 -2.98 37.27 1.70
C PRO A 44 -2.08 37.45 0.46
N VAL A 45 -2.65 38.04 -0.59
CA VAL A 45 -1.90 38.45 -1.80
C VAL A 45 -1.18 39.75 -1.50
N LEU A 46 0.12 39.80 -1.78
CA LEU A 46 0.91 41.01 -1.60
C LEU A 46 0.83 41.85 -2.87
N ILE A 47 0.44 43.12 -2.73
CA ILE A 47 0.16 44.01 -3.86
C ILE A 47 0.85 45.36 -3.70
N SER A 48 1.06 46.05 -4.82
CA SER A 48 1.37 47.48 -4.85
C SER A 48 0.12 48.34 -4.61
N ASP A 49 0.30 49.66 -4.47
CA ASP A 49 -0.80 50.61 -4.29
C ASP A 49 -1.76 50.67 -5.49
N ASP A 50 -1.26 50.38 -6.69
CA ASP A 50 -2.04 50.31 -7.92
C ASP A 50 -2.62 48.90 -8.20
N GLY A 51 -2.50 47.97 -7.25
CA GLY A 51 -3.10 46.63 -7.34
C GLY A 51 -2.29 45.64 -8.18
N GLU A 52 -1.04 45.93 -8.51
CA GLU A 52 -0.13 44.97 -9.14
C GLU A 52 0.29 43.89 -8.13
N ILE A 53 0.21 42.63 -8.53
CA ILE A 53 0.54 41.49 -7.67
C ILE A 53 2.06 41.38 -7.56
N VAL A 54 2.57 41.59 -6.35
CA VAL A 54 3.97 41.40 -5.99
C VAL A 54 4.23 39.93 -5.64
N ALA A 55 3.36 39.32 -4.83
CA ALA A 55 3.45 37.89 -4.48
C ALA A 55 2.06 37.26 -4.30
N GLY A 56 1.93 35.99 -4.69
CA GLY A 56 0.68 35.23 -4.56
C GLY A 56 -0.08 35.02 -5.88
N HIS A 57 0.56 35.12 -7.04
CA HIS A 57 -0.06 34.87 -8.35
C HIS A 57 -0.78 33.51 -8.42
N GLY A 58 -0.16 32.43 -7.91
CA GLY A 58 -0.79 31.11 -7.83
C GLY A 58 -2.09 31.10 -7.00
N ARG A 59 -2.15 31.87 -5.89
CA ARG A 59 -3.36 31.99 -5.07
C ARG A 59 -4.47 32.76 -5.79
N VAL A 60 -4.12 33.78 -6.57
CA VAL A 60 -5.08 34.50 -7.41
C VAL A 60 -5.62 33.61 -8.52
N LEU A 61 -4.79 32.77 -9.14
CA LEU A 61 -5.23 31.78 -10.12
C LEU A 61 -6.19 30.76 -9.50
N ALA A 62 -5.86 30.22 -8.32
CA ALA A 62 -6.71 29.30 -7.59
C ALA A 62 -8.04 29.94 -7.17
N ALA A 63 -8.03 31.18 -6.68
CA ALA A 63 -9.27 31.91 -6.35
C ALA A 63 -10.18 32.14 -7.56
N LYS A 64 -9.60 32.39 -8.75
CA LYS A 64 -10.36 32.47 -10.01
C LYS A 64 -11.02 31.13 -10.33
N GLU A 65 -10.29 30.02 -10.20
CA GLU A 65 -10.83 28.67 -10.43
C GLU A 65 -11.94 28.30 -9.45
N LEU A 66 -11.85 28.78 -8.21
CA LEU A 66 -12.87 28.63 -7.17
C LEU A 66 -14.08 29.57 -7.33
N GLY A 67 -14.04 30.51 -8.29
CA GLY A 67 -15.11 31.49 -8.48
C GLY A 67 -15.25 32.51 -7.32
N MET A 68 -14.17 32.76 -6.58
CA MET A 68 -14.18 33.73 -5.48
C MET A 68 -14.34 35.16 -6.02
N ALA A 69 -15.20 35.98 -5.39
CA ALA A 69 -15.37 37.38 -5.80
C ALA A 69 -14.25 38.29 -5.28
N VAL A 70 -13.80 38.04 -4.04
CA VAL A 70 -12.81 38.85 -3.31
C VAL A 70 -11.73 37.95 -2.68
N VAL A 71 -10.53 38.48 -2.50
CA VAL A 71 -9.41 37.81 -1.83
C VAL A 71 -8.76 38.74 -0.80
N PRO A 72 -8.18 38.21 0.28
CA PRO A 72 -7.43 39.02 1.24
C PRO A 72 -6.11 39.49 0.62
N THR A 73 -5.79 40.77 0.82
CA THR A 73 -4.62 41.43 0.26
C THR A 73 -3.90 42.27 1.31
N VAL A 74 -2.60 42.49 1.10
CA VAL A 74 -1.79 43.42 1.89
C VAL A 74 -1.04 44.34 0.93
N LYS A 75 -1.24 45.65 1.09
CA LYS A 75 -0.54 46.66 0.29
C LYS A 75 0.86 46.91 0.84
N LEU A 76 1.85 46.88 -0.05
CA LEU A 76 3.25 47.17 0.26
C LEU A 76 3.58 48.64 -0.08
N SER A 77 2.78 49.58 0.44
CA SER A 77 2.89 51.02 0.17
C SER A 77 4.20 51.64 0.66
N HIS A 78 4.85 50.99 1.62
CA HIS A 78 6.11 51.45 2.21
C HIS A 78 7.34 51.13 1.35
N LEU A 79 7.21 50.27 0.33
CA LEU A 79 8.30 49.91 -0.57
C LEU A 79 8.33 50.83 -1.79
N SER A 80 9.51 51.15 -2.29
CA SER A 80 9.67 51.76 -3.62
C SER A 80 9.32 50.77 -4.75
N ALA A 81 9.24 51.26 -5.98
CA ALA A 81 9.01 50.40 -7.15
C ALA A 81 10.19 49.42 -7.39
N GLU A 82 11.41 49.85 -7.08
CA GLU A 82 12.62 49.06 -7.15
C GLU A 82 12.65 47.98 -6.05
N GLU A 83 12.29 48.35 -4.82
CA GLU A 83 12.21 47.43 -3.69
C GLU A 83 11.13 46.37 -3.90
N ARG A 84 9.97 46.73 -4.46
CA ARG A 84 8.94 45.75 -4.85
C ARG A 84 9.47 44.75 -5.87
N ARG A 85 10.16 45.22 -6.92
CA ARG A 85 10.76 44.33 -7.93
C ARG A 85 11.83 43.40 -7.34
N ALA A 86 12.66 43.91 -6.45
CA ALA A 86 13.62 43.08 -5.70
C ALA A 86 12.89 42.06 -4.81
N TYR A 87 11.81 42.48 -4.14
CA TYR A 87 11.03 41.60 -3.28
C TYR A 87 10.39 40.43 -4.04
N VAL A 88 9.92 40.64 -5.28
CA VAL A 88 9.43 39.54 -6.14
C VAL A 88 10.49 38.45 -6.31
N LEU A 89 11.76 38.83 -6.48
CA LEU A 89 12.86 37.87 -6.63
C LEU A 89 13.22 37.23 -5.28
N VAL A 90 13.26 38.01 -4.21
CA VAL A 90 13.59 37.56 -2.86
C VAL A 90 12.56 36.57 -2.33
N ASP A 91 11.26 36.86 -2.43
CA ASP A 91 10.18 35.97 -2.00
C ASP A 91 10.25 34.61 -2.71
N ASN A 92 10.48 34.65 -4.03
CA ASN A 92 10.63 33.44 -4.82
C ASN A 92 11.88 32.63 -4.46
N LYS A 93 13.02 33.30 -4.23
CA LYS A 93 14.29 32.63 -3.94
C LYS A 93 14.37 32.13 -2.49
N LEU A 94 13.86 32.88 -1.52
CA LEU A 94 13.83 32.47 -0.11
C LEU A 94 12.97 31.23 0.08
N ALA A 95 11.80 31.17 -0.56
CA ALA A 95 10.96 29.97 -0.53
C ALA A 95 11.65 28.74 -1.13
N LEU A 96 12.53 28.92 -2.13
CA LEU A 96 13.31 27.83 -2.74
C LEU A 96 14.57 27.45 -1.94
N ASN A 97 15.04 28.33 -1.05
CA ASN A 97 16.23 28.08 -0.23
C ASN A 97 15.88 27.44 1.13
N ALA A 98 14.60 27.42 1.51
CA ALA A 98 14.14 26.73 2.70
C ALA A 98 14.10 25.21 2.43
N GLY A 99 14.81 24.45 3.26
CA GLY A 99 14.70 22.99 3.33
C GLY A 99 13.76 22.56 4.44
N TRP A 100 13.41 21.29 4.46
CA TRP A 100 12.75 20.66 5.59
C TRP A 100 13.79 19.98 6.47
N ASP A 101 13.57 20.02 7.78
CA ASP A 101 14.14 19.02 8.67
C ASP A 101 13.32 17.74 8.48
N THR A 102 13.92 16.73 7.86
CA THR A 102 13.25 15.48 7.47
C THR A 102 12.74 14.69 8.66
N GLU A 103 13.44 14.70 9.79
CA GLU A 103 13.03 13.97 11.00
C GLU A 103 11.78 14.62 11.62
N ILE A 104 11.81 15.94 11.79
CA ILE A 104 10.67 16.68 12.34
C ILE A 104 9.47 16.60 11.39
N LEU A 105 9.70 16.70 10.09
CA LEU A 105 8.64 16.59 9.08
C LEU A 105 8.00 15.20 9.11
N ALA A 106 8.79 14.13 9.24
CA ALA A 106 8.27 12.77 9.34
C ALA A 106 7.36 12.58 10.56
N ILE A 107 7.77 13.11 11.72
CA ILE A 107 6.97 13.05 12.95
C ILE A 107 5.61 13.74 12.75
N GLU A 108 5.61 14.93 12.16
CA GLU A 108 4.37 15.69 11.93
C GLU A 108 3.47 15.01 10.90
N LEU A 109 4.03 14.49 9.80
CA LEU A 109 3.30 13.73 8.80
C LEU A 109 2.67 12.47 9.40
N GLN A 110 3.41 11.74 10.24
CA GLN A 110 2.91 10.54 10.93
C GLN A 110 1.78 10.89 11.91
N ALA A 111 1.92 11.98 12.68
CA ALA A 111 0.89 12.43 13.60
C ALA A 111 -0.41 12.82 12.88
N LEU A 112 -0.31 13.50 11.72
CA LEU A 112 -1.47 13.84 10.88
C LEU A 112 -2.14 12.58 10.33
N ILE A 113 -1.34 11.61 9.88
CA ILE A 113 -1.80 10.31 9.41
C ILE A 113 -2.57 9.56 10.49
N ASP A 114 -2.06 9.54 11.73
CA ASP A 114 -2.68 8.84 12.86
C ASP A 114 -4.01 9.48 13.28
N LEU A 115 -4.22 10.74 12.91
CA LEU A 115 -5.47 11.49 13.07
C LEU A 115 -6.43 11.36 11.86
N ASP A 116 -6.18 10.41 10.95
CA ASP A 116 -6.92 10.22 9.69
C ASP A 116 -6.97 11.49 8.80
N PHE A 117 -5.94 12.35 8.88
CA PHE A 117 -5.82 13.52 8.03
C PHE A 117 -5.28 13.15 6.64
N ASP A 118 -5.89 13.69 5.57
CA ASP A 118 -5.40 13.53 4.20
C ASP A 118 -4.17 14.42 3.96
N VAL A 119 -3.00 13.84 4.22
CA VAL A 119 -1.68 14.46 4.03
C VAL A 119 -1.36 14.78 2.57
N SER A 120 -2.09 14.28 1.58
CA SER A 120 -1.86 14.68 0.18
C SER A 120 -2.28 16.14 -0.10
N LEU A 121 -3.10 16.73 0.78
CA LEU A 121 -3.66 18.07 0.64
C LEU A 121 -2.75 19.20 1.14
N ILE A 122 -1.70 18.87 1.90
CA ILE A 122 -0.74 19.85 2.44
C ILE A 122 0.41 20.16 1.46
N GLY A 123 0.26 19.75 0.19
CA GLY A 123 1.20 20.08 -0.89
C GLY A 123 2.29 19.04 -1.14
N PHE A 124 2.36 18.00 -0.30
CA PHE A 124 3.21 16.84 -0.53
C PHE A 124 2.51 15.81 -1.43
N SER A 125 3.24 15.25 -2.38
CA SER A 125 2.82 14.04 -3.06
C SER A 125 2.91 12.83 -2.12
N LEU A 126 2.10 11.80 -2.37
CA LEU A 126 2.14 10.57 -1.58
C LEU A 126 3.51 9.89 -1.62
N ALA A 127 4.25 10.02 -2.73
CA ALA A 127 5.62 9.53 -2.83
C ALA A 127 6.59 10.31 -1.92
N GLU A 128 6.47 11.64 -1.84
CA GLU A 128 7.30 12.47 -0.94
C GLU A 128 7.00 12.19 0.53
N ILE A 129 5.74 11.90 0.87
CA ILE A 129 5.34 11.50 2.23
C ILE A 129 5.99 10.18 2.60
N ASP A 130 5.83 9.15 1.76
CA ASP A 130 6.44 7.83 1.98
C ASP A 130 7.96 7.97 2.16
N PHE A 131 8.62 8.74 1.29
CA PHE A 131 10.06 8.99 1.35
C PHE A 131 10.52 9.68 2.64
N THR A 132 9.76 10.66 3.11
CA THR A 132 10.09 11.38 4.35
C THR A 132 9.97 10.46 5.56
N LEU A 133 8.92 9.65 5.60
CA LEU A 133 8.70 8.67 6.68
C LEU A 133 9.78 7.57 6.67
N ASP A 134 10.19 7.10 5.49
CA ASP A 134 11.20 6.05 5.35
C ASP A 134 12.60 6.54 5.76
N GLN A 135 13.04 7.72 5.31
CA GLN A 135 14.32 8.29 5.75
C GLN A 135 14.42 8.45 7.27
N ALA A 136 13.32 8.88 7.92
CA ALA A 136 13.29 8.99 9.37
C ALA A 136 13.40 7.62 10.07
N ARG A 137 12.81 6.56 9.47
CA ARG A 137 12.96 5.17 9.94
C ARG A 137 14.38 4.64 9.76
N GLU A 138 15.04 4.95 8.65
CA GLU A 138 16.42 4.54 8.37
C GLU A 138 17.44 5.27 9.26
N ALA A 139 17.22 6.57 9.53
CA ALA A 139 18.10 7.39 10.37
C ALA A 139 18.03 7.01 11.86
N SER A 140 16.88 6.51 12.31
CA SER A 140 16.67 5.91 13.63
C SER A 140 16.25 4.45 13.45
N PRO A 141 17.20 3.53 13.18
CA PRO A 141 16.90 2.11 13.10
C PRO A 141 16.51 1.62 14.48
N SER A 142 15.24 1.80 14.82
CA SER A 142 14.63 1.09 15.92
C SER A 142 14.62 -0.40 15.57
N VAL A 143 14.37 -1.24 16.56
CA VAL A 143 14.24 -2.70 16.50
C VAL A 143 13.19 -3.22 15.45
N GLY A 144 12.59 -2.32 14.65
CA GLY A 144 11.46 -2.52 13.75
C GLY A 144 11.73 -3.26 12.43
N ASP A 145 12.90 -3.12 11.81
CA ASP A 145 13.19 -3.84 10.55
C ASP A 145 13.35 -5.35 10.78
N ASP A 146 14.11 -5.72 11.83
CA ASP A 146 14.17 -7.11 12.30
C ASP A 146 12.80 -7.63 12.76
N ALA A 147 11.93 -6.76 13.32
CA ALA A 147 10.61 -7.17 13.78
C ALA A 147 9.61 -7.44 12.64
N ALA A 148 9.77 -6.78 11.49
CA ALA A 148 8.91 -7.00 10.33
C ALA A 148 9.18 -8.37 9.68
N ASP A 149 10.46 -8.76 9.61
CA ASP A 149 10.86 -10.07 9.07
C ASP A 149 10.70 -11.23 10.07
N ARG A 150 10.38 -10.96 11.35
CA ARG A 150 10.02 -12.03 12.31
C ARG A 150 8.81 -12.81 11.82
N ILE A 151 8.99 -14.13 11.78
CA ILE A 151 7.99 -15.09 11.39
C ILE A 151 7.50 -15.80 12.64
N VAL A 152 6.18 -16.00 12.72
CA VAL A 152 5.57 -16.83 13.76
C VAL A 152 5.57 -18.27 13.27
N GLU A 153 5.98 -19.21 14.11
CA GLU A 153 5.94 -20.63 13.73
C GLU A 153 4.49 -21.07 13.47
N PRO A 154 4.24 -21.83 12.38
CA PRO A 154 2.96 -22.49 12.18
C PRO A 154 2.62 -23.38 13.39
N SER A 155 1.38 -23.28 13.87
CA SER A 155 0.90 -24.13 14.96
C SER A 155 0.91 -25.60 14.54
N SER A 156 1.31 -26.48 15.45
CA SER A 156 1.19 -27.94 15.30
C SER A 156 -0.18 -28.48 15.73
N GLY A 157 -1.01 -27.64 16.36
CA GLY A 157 -2.38 -27.97 16.74
C GLY A 157 -3.40 -27.78 15.61
N PRO A 158 -4.69 -28.12 15.83
CA PRO A 158 -5.73 -27.85 14.85
C PRO A 158 -5.82 -26.34 14.56
N PRO A 159 -6.08 -25.94 13.30
CA PRO A 159 -6.25 -24.53 12.97
C PRO A 159 -7.50 -23.95 13.62
N LEU A 160 -7.44 -22.68 14.01
CA LEU A 160 -8.59 -21.92 14.50
C LEU A 160 -9.44 -21.39 13.33
N THR A 161 -8.77 -21.03 12.24
CA THR A 161 -9.42 -20.66 10.98
C THR A 161 -9.97 -21.89 10.28
N GLY A 162 -11.18 -21.77 9.74
CA GLY A 162 -11.81 -22.74 8.83
C GLY A 162 -11.77 -22.28 7.37
N MET A 163 -11.89 -23.24 6.44
CA MET A 163 -12.07 -22.93 5.03
C MET A 163 -13.31 -22.06 4.83
N GLY A 164 -13.16 -20.97 4.11
CA GLY A 164 -14.22 -19.99 3.87
C GLY A 164 -14.28 -18.85 4.88
N ASP A 165 -13.53 -18.90 6.00
CA ASP A 165 -13.48 -17.82 6.98
C ASP A 165 -12.81 -16.58 6.38
N LEU A 166 -13.43 -15.41 6.66
CA LEU A 166 -12.91 -14.11 6.29
C LEU A 166 -12.56 -13.33 7.55
N TRP A 167 -11.29 -12.96 7.69
CA TRP A 167 -10.77 -12.20 8.80
C TRP A 167 -10.55 -10.73 8.42
N LEU A 168 -10.93 -9.84 9.33
CA LEU A 168 -10.66 -8.40 9.29
C LEU A 168 -9.48 -8.10 10.21
N LEU A 169 -8.37 -7.65 9.64
CA LEU A 169 -7.14 -7.30 10.35
C LEU A 169 -6.93 -5.79 10.22
N GLY A 170 -7.68 -5.02 11.01
CA GLY A 170 -7.74 -3.56 10.84
C GLY A 170 -8.25 -3.17 9.44
N ARG A 171 -7.39 -2.55 8.62
CA ARG A 171 -7.72 -2.18 7.23
C ARG A 171 -7.51 -3.30 6.21
N HIS A 172 -6.98 -4.43 6.66
CA HIS A 172 -6.64 -5.57 5.83
C HIS A 172 -7.73 -6.63 5.88
N ARG A 173 -7.75 -7.50 4.87
CA ARG A 173 -8.64 -8.67 4.81
C ARG A 173 -7.81 -9.90 4.46
N LEU A 174 -8.09 -11.00 5.15
CA LEU A 174 -7.51 -12.32 4.89
C LEU A 174 -8.65 -13.33 4.72
N LEU A 175 -8.67 -14.04 3.61
CA LEU A 175 -9.63 -15.10 3.35
C LEU A 175 -8.93 -16.46 3.32
N CYS A 176 -9.46 -17.43 4.07
CA CYS A 176 -9.11 -18.83 3.88
C CYS A 176 -9.92 -19.37 2.70
N GLY A 177 -9.28 -19.63 1.56
CA GLY A 177 -9.98 -19.89 0.30
C GLY A 177 -9.09 -20.43 -0.81
N ASP A 178 -9.65 -20.59 -2.02
CA ASP A 178 -8.93 -21.10 -3.18
C ASP A 178 -8.65 -19.98 -4.20
N SER A 179 -7.38 -19.78 -4.58
CA SER A 179 -6.98 -18.75 -5.55
C SER A 179 -7.53 -19.01 -6.96
N ARG A 180 -7.97 -20.23 -7.25
CA ARG A 180 -8.66 -20.60 -8.50
C ARG A 180 -10.14 -20.22 -8.48
N SER A 181 -10.72 -19.92 -7.30
CA SER A 181 -12.11 -19.54 -7.15
C SER A 181 -12.29 -18.04 -7.36
N ALA A 182 -12.91 -17.66 -8.48
CA ALA A 182 -13.30 -16.26 -8.73
C ALA A 182 -14.28 -15.71 -7.68
N GLU A 183 -15.08 -16.59 -7.06
CA GLU A 183 -16.01 -16.22 -5.98
C GLU A 183 -15.25 -15.81 -4.70
N ASP A 184 -14.24 -16.59 -4.31
CA ASP A 184 -13.41 -16.25 -3.14
C ASP A 184 -12.64 -14.94 -3.37
N VAL A 185 -12.06 -14.76 -4.56
CA VAL A 185 -11.37 -13.50 -4.92
C VAL A 185 -12.33 -12.31 -4.86
N SER A 186 -13.54 -12.45 -5.41
CA SER A 186 -14.58 -11.42 -5.36
C SER A 186 -15.00 -11.07 -3.93
N ARG A 187 -15.20 -12.08 -3.07
CA ARG A 187 -15.57 -11.92 -1.66
C ARG A 187 -14.45 -11.27 -0.84
N LEU A 188 -13.21 -11.60 -1.13
CA LEU A 188 -12.03 -11.01 -0.50
C LEU A 188 -11.95 -9.50 -0.79
N VAL A 189 -12.09 -9.09 -2.06
CA VAL A 189 -11.98 -7.67 -2.44
C VAL A 189 -13.24 -6.85 -2.16
N ASN A 190 -14.41 -7.49 -2.07
CA ASN A 190 -15.69 -6.89 -1.69
C ASN A 190 -16.02 -5.63 -2.51
N GLY A 191 -15.93 -5.73 -3.84
CA GLY A 191 -16.19 -4.62 -4.76
C GLY A 191 -15.08 -3.55 -4.83
N THR A 192 -14.06 -3.62 -3.98
CA THR A 192 -12.88 -2.74 -4.07
C THR A 192 -12.04 -3.15 -5.27
N LYS A 193 -11.69 -2.20 -6.13
CA LYS A 193 -10.76 -2.44 -7.23
C LYS A 193 -9.31 -2.39 -6.73
N VAL A 194 -8.55 -3.43 -7.05
CA VAL A 194 -7.16 -3.60 -6.63
C VAL A 194 -6.21 -2.73 -7.46
N ASP A 195 -5.22 -2.14 -6.81
CA ASP A 195 -4.25 -1.22 -7.42
C ASP A 195 -2.94 -1.91 -7.82
N LEU A 196 -2.55 -2.94 -7.07
CA LEU A 196 -1.30 -3.68 -7.26
C LEU A 196 -1.49 -5.16 -6.93
N ILE A 197 -0.89 -6.03 -7.74
CA ILE A 197 -0.77 -7.47 -7.42
C ILE A 197 0.67 -7.74 -7.00
N PHE A 198 0.84 -8.40 -5.87
CA PHE A 198 2.10 -9.06 -5.52
C PHE A 198 1.78 -10.52 -5.26
N ALA A 199 2.35 -11.43 -6.03
CA ALA A 199 2.02 -12.84 -5.98
C ALA A 199 3.28 -13.70 -5.90
N ASP A 200 3.30 -14.63 -4.96
CA ASP A 200 4.33 -15.66 -4.82
C ASP A 200 3.69 -17.06 -4.97
N PRO A 201 3.23 -17.42 -6.18
CA PRO A 201 2.61 -18.72 -6.41
C PRO A 201 3.57 -19.88 -6.07
N PRO A 202 3.06 -21.08 -5.73
CA PRO A 202 3.91 -22.25 -5.54
C PRO A 202 4.67 -22.60 -6.83
N TYR A 203 5.93 -23.01 -6.70
CA TYR A 203 6.83 -23.22 -7.84
C TYR A 203 6.74 -24.61 -8.46
N ASN A 204 5.77 -25.47 -8.10
CA ASN A 204 5.67 -26.84 -8.63
C ASN A 204 6.97 -27.65 -8.45
N VAL A 205 7.57 -27.55 -7.27
CA VAL A 205 8.77 -28.28 -6.86
C VAL A 205 8.47 -28.98 -5.54
N ALA A 206 8.76 -30.28 -5.46
CA ALA A 206 8.59 -31.06 -4.23
C ALA A 206 9.39 -30.45 -3.08
N ILE A 207 8.79 -30.36 -1.89
CA ILE A 207 9.45 -29.79 -0.71
C ILE A 207 10.39 -30.83 -0.08
N ASP A 208 9.93 -32.07 0.06
CA ASP A 208 10.73 -33.18 0.58
C ASP A 208 11.96 -33.43 -0.30
N GLY A 209 13.14 -33.46 0.34
CA GLY A 209 14.44 -33.57 -0.32
C GLY A 209 15.03 -32.29 -0.91
N ASN A 210 14.25 -31.22 -1.10
CA ASN A 210 14.73 -29.94 -1.65
C ASN A 210 14.81 -28.81 -0.62
N VAL A 211 13.97 -28.83 0.42
CA VAL A 211 13.96 -27.82 1.49
C VAL A 211 13.90 -28.51 2.85
N GLY A 212 14.90 -28.29 3.72
CA GLY A 212 14.93 -28.92 5.04
C GLY A 212 16.31 -29.19 5.65
N GLY A 213 17.29 -28.29 5.47
CA GLY A 213 18.56 -28.32 6.21
C GLY A 213 19.23 -29.70 6.34
N LEU A 214 19.54 -30.36 5.21
CA LEU A 214 20.14 -31.71 5.19
C LEU A 214 19.26 -32.82 5.82
N GLY A 215 17.94 -32.65 5.85
CA GLY A 215 16.97 -33.63 6.37
C GLY A 215 16.72 -33.55 7.87
N SER A 216 17.24 -32.52 8.55
CA SER A 216 17.01 -32.29 9.99
C SER A 216 15.67 -31.62 10.31
N VAL A 217 15.07 -30.96 9.31
CA VAL A 217 13.80 -30.25 9.40
C VAL A 217 12.91 -30.74 8.26
N LYS A 218 11.70 -31.22 8.59
CA LYS A 218 10.70 -31.63 7.60
C LYS A 218 9.59 -30.61 7.52
N HIS A 219 9.43 -29.96 6.37
CA HIS A 219 8.27 -29.13 6.09
C HIS A 219 7.12 -29.98 5.55
N ARG A 220 5.89 -29.54 5.82
CA ARG A 220 4.71 -30.10 5.15
C ARG A 220 4.71 -29.62 3.70
N GLU A 221 4.36 -30.52 2.77
CA GLU A 221 4.16 -30.20 1.35
C GLU A 221 3.09 -29.11 1.16
N PHE A 222 3.21 -28.32 0.08
CA PHE A 222 2.15 -27.40 -0.33
C PHE A 222 0.91 -28.20 -0.73
N ALA A 223 -0.28 -27.60 -0.57
CA ALA A 223 -1.54 -28.26 -0.89
C ALA A 223 -1.67 -28.62 -2.39
N PHE A 224 -1.06 -27.82 -3.26
CA PHE A 224 -1.00 -28.01 -4.72
C PHE A 224 0.31 -27.43 -5.27
N ALA A 225 0.69 -27.84 -6.47
CA ALA A 225 1.90 -27.40 -7.17
C ALA A 225 3.15 -27.60 -6.29
N SER A 226 3.31 -28.82 -5.80
CA SER A 226 4.48 -29.35 -5.09
C SER A 226 5.22 -30.38 -5.94
N GLY A 227 5.24 -30.20 -7.26
CA GLY A 227 5.97 -31.07 -8.21
C GLY A 227 5.12 -32.14 -8.88
N GLU A 228 3.82 -32.20 -8.60
CA GLU A 228 2.90 -33.16 -9.19
C GLU A 228 2.34 -32.73 -10.56
N MET A 229 2.38 -31.43 -10.90
CA MET A 229 1.78 -30.93 -12.13
C MET A 229 2.74 -31.05 -13.32
N SER A 230 2.23 -31.46 -14.47
CA SER A 230 2.93 -31.29 -15.75
C SER A 230 3.05 -29.80 -16.11
N SER A 231 3.94 -29.45 -17.05
CA SER A 231 4.06 -28.07 -17.55
C SER A 231 2.72 -27.49 -18.03
N ALA A 232 1.90 -28.28 -18.72
CA ALA A 232 0.59 -27.82 -19.21
C ALA A 232 -0.40 -27.56 -18.07
N GLU A 233 -0.45 -28.44 -17.07
CA GLU A 233 -1.29 -28.27 -15.89
C GLU A 233 -0.85 -27.07 -15.05
N PHE A 234 0.47 -26.87 -14.92
CA PHE A 234 1.01 -25.75 -14.16
C PHE A 234 0.79 -24.41 -14.88
N THR A 235 0.97 -24.34 -16.21
CA THR A 235 0.59 -23.15 -16.99
C THR A 235 -0.90 -22.85 -16.84
N ALA A 236 -1.77 -23.86 -16.88
CA ALA A 236 -3.21 -23.67 -16.68
C ALA A 236 -3.55 -23.18 -15.26
N PHE A 237 -2.86 -23.70 -14.24
CA PHE A 237 -2.97 -23.25 -12.86
C PHE A 237 -2.57 -21.77 -12.71
N LEU A 238 -1.41 -21.37 -13.24
CA LEU A 238 -0.95 -19.97 -13.22
C LEU A 238 -1.91 -19.07 -14.00
N THR A 239 -2.35 -19.48 -15.19
CA THR A 239 -3.30 -18.71 -16.02
C THR A 239 -4.60 -18.45 -15.27
N THR A 240 -5.12 -19.47 -14.57
CA THR A 240 -6.38 -19.36 -13.81
C THR A 240 -6.25 -18.41 -12.64
N THR A 241 -5.22 -18.62 -11.81
CA THR A 241 -5.05 -17.83 -10.57
C THR A 241 -4.68 -16.38 -10.86
N LEU A 242 -3.77 -16.14 -11.82
CA LEU A 242 -3.41 -14.79 -12.26
C LEU A 242 -4.56 -14.11 -13.01
N GLY A 243 -5.34 -14.85 -13.80
CA GLY A 243 -6.55 -14.36 -14.45
C GLY A 243 -7.59 -13.87 -13.46
N ASN A 244 -7.82 -14.63 -12.38
CA ASN A 244 -8.71 -14.21 -11.29
C ASN A 244 -8.20 -12.92 -10.62
N ALA A 245 -6.90 -12.82 -10.33
CA ALA A 245 -6.30 -11.60 -9.78
C ALA A 245 -6.48 -10.40 -10.71
N ALA A 246 -6.18 -10.55 -12.01
CA ALA A 246 -6.32 -9.48 -13.00
C ALA A 246 -7.78 -9.04 -13.23
N SER A 247 -8.76 -9.92 -13.01
CA SER A 247 -10.18 -9.58 -13.19
C SER A 247 -10.71 -8.54 -12.19
N VAL A 248 -10.07 -8.42 -11.02
CA VAL A 248 -10.48 -7.52 -9.92
C VAL A 248 -9.60 -6.27 -9.80
N THR A 249 -8.58 -6.12 -10.63
CA THR A 249 -7.69 -4.95 -10.63
C THR A 249 -8.21 -3.79 -11.47
N LYS A 250 -7.63 -2.62 -11.25
CA LYS A 250 -7.80 -1.44 -12.11
C LYS A 250 -7.01 -1.59 -13.40
N ASP A 251 -7.52 -1.00 -14.48
CA ASP A 251 -6.75 -0.80 -15.70
C ASP A 251 -5.51 0.05 -15.37
N GLY A 252 -4.33 -0.38 -15.82
CA GLY A 252 -3.04 0.22 -15.53
C GLY A 252 -2.33 -0.36 -14.29
N ALA A 253 -2.94 -1.28 -13.52
CA ALA A 253 -2.30 -1.89 -12.37
C ALA A 253 -1.06 -2.72 -12.76
N ILE A 254 -0.06 -2.76 -11.86
CA ILE A 254 1.14 -3.58 -12.01
C ILE A 254 1.02 -4.86 -11.19
N ALA A 255 1.46 -5.97 -11.79
CA ALA A 255 1.56 -7.27 -11.13
C ALA A 255 3.02 -7.70 -11.04
N PHE A 256 3.50 -7.92 -9.82
CA PHE A 256 4.77 -8.55 -9.52
C PHE A 256 4.51 -10.02 -9.22
N VAL A 257 5.05 -10.92 -10.04
CA VAL A 257 4.86 -12.37 -9.88
C VAL A 257 6.21 -13.03 -9.67
N CYS A 258 6.46 -13.53 -8.46
CA CYS A 258 7.68 -14.26 -8.12
C CYS A 258 7.65 -15.65 -8.74
N MET A 259 8.78 -16.08 -9.32
CA MET A 259 8.95 -17.43 -9.85
C MET A 259 10.43 -17.80 -9.95
N ASP A 260 10.72 -19.10 -9.97
CA ASP A 260 12.06 -19.59 -10.28
C ASP A 260 12.29 -19.73 -11.79
N TRP A 261 13.56 -19.66 -12.21
CA TRP A 261 13.96 -19.74 -13.62
C TRP A 261 13.50 -21.04 -14.31
N ARG A 262 13.33 -22.14 -13.56
CA ARG A 262 12.83 -23.43 -14.08
C ARG A 262 11.46 -23.34 -14.71
N HIS A 263 10.63 -22.41 -14.24
CA HIS A 263 9.25 -22.21 -14.71
C HIS A 263 9.06 -20.89 -15.48
N MET A 264 10.16 -20.33 -16.01
CA MET A 264 10.11 -19.11 -16.81
C MET A 264 9.18 -19.27 -18.02
N ARG A 265 9.14 -20.44 -18.66
CA ARG A 265 8.27 -20.69 -19.81
C ARG A 265 6.80 -20.67 -19.41
N GLU A 266 6.43 -21.48 -18.44
CA GLU A 266 5.04 -21.59 -17.95
C GLU A 266 4.52 -20.23 -17.44
N MET A 267 5.40 -19.45 -16.79
CA MET A 267 5.08 -18.11 -16.32
C MET A 267 4.89 -17.11 -17.47
N LEU A 268 5.75 -17.12 -18.50
CA LEU A 268 5.57 -16.25 -19.66
C LEU A 268 4.31 -16.62 -20.46
N ASP A 269 4.07 -17.91 -20.68
CA ASP A 269 2.88 -18.39 -21.40
C ASP A 269 1.58 -17.97 -20.66
N ALA A 270 1.53 -18.15 -19.33
CA ALA A 270 0.40 -17.70 -18.51
C ALA A 270 0.28 -16.17 -18.47
N GLY A 271 1.41 -15.47 -18.40
CA GLY A 271 1.46 -14.02 -18.36
C GLY A 271 0.95 -13.37 -19.64
N GLU A 272 1.33 -13.89 -20.81
CA GLU A 272 0.84 -13.44 -22.12
C GLU A 272 -0.66 -13.69 -22.32
N ALA A 273 -1.19 -14.77 -21.72
CA ALA A 273 -2.62 -15.08 -21.77
C ALA A 273 -3.47 -14.13 -20.91
N VAL A 274 -2.93 -13.60 -19.81
CA VAL A 274 -3.67 -12.85 -18.79
C VAL A 274 -3.43 -11.34 -18.87
N PHE A 275 -2.19 -10.93 -19.05
CA PHE A 275 -1.78 -9.52 -18.93
C PHE A 275 -1.58 -8.88 -20.31
N SER A 276 -1.61 -7.54 -20.33
CA SER A 276 -1.51 -6.79 -21.59
C SER A 276 -0.08 -6.50 -22.01
N GLU A 277 0.87 -6.50 -21.07
CA GLU A 277 2.28 -6.19 -21.34
C GLU A 277 3.18 -6.82 -20.26
N LEU A 278 4.28 -7.46 -20.66
CA LEU A 278 5.43 -7.72 -19.79
C LEU A 278 6.28 -6.45 -19.72
N LYS A 279 6.23 -5.74 -18.59
CA LYS A 279 6.97 -4.48 -18.38
C LYS A 279 8.45 -4.70 -18.21
N ASN A 280 8.83 -5.70 -17.43
CA ASN A 280 10.22 -5.98 -17.10
C ASN A 280 10.36 -7.38 -16.50
N LEU A 281 11.60 -7.85 -16.43
CA LEU A 281 12.00 -8.98 -15.63
C LEU A 281 12.98 -8.47 -14.58
N VAL A 282 12.59 -8.59 -13.32
CA VAL A 282 13.42 -8.25 -12.18
C VAL A 282 14.17 -9.49 -11.72
N VAL A 283 15.46 -9.33 -11.43
CA VAL A 283 16.31 -10.35 -10.81
C VAL A 283 16.52 -9.97 -9.36
N TRP A 284 15.89 -10.70 -8.45
CA TRP A 284 16.20 -10.58 -7.03
C TRP A 284 17.52 -11.30 -6.75
N ASN A 285 18.60 -10.54 -6.58
CA ASN A 285 19.91 -11.01 -6.20
C ASN A 285 20.00 -11.16 -4.67
N LYS A 286 20.14 -12.40 -4.21
CA LYS A 286 20.25 -12.75 -2.78
C LYS A 286 21.68 -12.63 -2.31
N THR A 287 21.92 -12.49 -1.01
CA THR A 287 23.30 -12.45 -0.45
C THR A 287 24.11 -13.71 -0.79
N ASN A 288 23.49 -14.89 -0.72
CA ASN A 288 24.14 -16.18 -0.86
C ASN A 288 23.36 -17.11 -1.80
N GLY A 289 24.08 -18.00 -2.49
CA GLY A 289 23.47 -19.06 -3.30
C GLY A 289 22.86 -20.17 -2.43
N GLY A 290 21.72 -20.72 -2.86
CA GLY A 290 21.06 -21.87 -2.24
C GLY A 290 21.91 -23.15 -2.26
N MET A 291 21.41 -24.25 -1.69
CA MET A 291 22.14 -25.53 -1.70
C MET A 291 22.19 -26.14 -3.11
N GLY A 292 23.25 -26.91 -3.42
CA GLY A 292 23.40 -27.57 -4.73
C GLY A 292 24.86 -27.92 -5.03
N SER A 293 25.06 -28.89 -5.94
CA SER A 293 26.39 -29.40 -6.33
C SER A 293 26.95 -28.77 -7.61
N PHE A 294 26.13 -28.02 -8.37
CA PHE A 294 26.53 -27.35 -9.61
C PHE A 294 26.37 -25.82 -9.50
N TYR A 295 25.90 -25.11 -10.54
CA TYR A 295 25.59 -23.68 -10.42
C TYR A 295 24.46 -23.48 -9.41
N ARG A 296 24.79 -22.83 -8.29
CA ARG A 296 23.86 -22.59 -7.18
C ARG A 296 23.06 -21.32 -7.45
N SER A 297 21.73 -21.42 -7.46
CA SER A 297 20.85 -20.26 -7.61
C SER A 297 21.09 -19.26 -6.48
N LYS A 298 21.60 -18.07 -6.82
CA LYS A 298 21.74 -16.90 -5.95
C LYS A 298 20.64 -15.86 -6.25
N HIS A 299 19.68 -16.20 -7.09
CA HIS A 299 18.61 -15.29 -7.45
C HIS A 299 17.26 -15.99 -7.49
N GLU A 300 16.21 -15.18 -7.43
CA GLU A 300 14.86 -15.50 -7.87
C GLU A 300 14.41 -14.45 -8.90
N LEU A 301 13.40 -14.77 -9.69
CA LEU A 301 12.88 -13.87 -10.71
C LEU A 301 11.55 -13.27 -10.25
N VAL A 302 11.33 -12.01 -10.60
CA VAL A 302 10.05 -11.34 -10.44
C VAL A 302 9.60 -10.82 -11.80
N PHE A 303 8.57 -11.42 -12.35
CA PHE A 303 7.98 -11.04 -13.61
C PHE A 303 7.05 -9.85 -13.37
N VAL A 304 7.29 -8.74 -14.07
CA VAL A 304 6.53 -7.50 -13.88
C VAL A 304 5.59 -7.34 -15.06
N PHE A 305 4.29 -7.56 -14.83
CA PHE A 305 3.26 -7.41 -15.84
C PHE A 305 2.39 -6.18 -15.61
N LYS A 306 1.71 -5.73 -16.66
CA LYS A 306 0.71 -4.68 -16.59
C LYS A 306 -0.66 -5.20 -16.99
N VAL A 307 -1.66 -4.87 -16.18
CA VAL A 307 -3.07 -5.12 -16.48
C VAL A 307 -3.59 -3.98 -17.35
N GLY A 308 -4.12 -4.30 -18.51
CA GLY A 308 -4.75 -3.32 -19.40
C GLY A 308 -3.79 -2.29 -20.01
N THR A 309 -4.35 -1.20 -20.51
CA THR A 309 -3.64 -0.23 -21.35
C THR A 309 -3.49 1.16 -20.72
N ALA A 310 -4.27 1.49 -19.68
CA ALA A 310 -4.19 2.78 -18.99
C ALA A 310 -2.80 3.03 -18.38
N SER A 311 -2.48 4.29 -18.07
CA SER A 311 -1.20 4.62 -17.45
C SER A 311 -1.06 3.93 -16.08
N HIS A 312 0.12 3.36 -15.81
CA HIS A 312 0.43 2.74 -14.53
C HIS A 312 0.98 3.77 -13.54
N THR A 313 0.87 3.45 -12.25
CA THR A 313 1.56 4.21 -11.20
C THR A 313 3.07 3.89 -11.23
N ASN A 314 3.88 4.94 -11.22
CA ASN A 314 5.34 4.87 -11.06
C ASN A 314 5.74 5.97 -10.08
N SER A 315 6.20 5.58 -8.89
CA SER A 315 6.57 6.50 -7.80
C SER A 315 8.07 6.72 -7.63
N PHE A 316 8.91 5.93 -8.30
CA PHE A 316 10.38 6.01 -8.19
C PHE A 316 11.01 6.93 -9.26
N GLY A 317 10.33 7.20 -10.38
CA GLY A 317 10.62 8.34 -11.27
C GLY A 317 12.10 8.66 -11.49
N LEU A 318 12.86 7.78 -12.15
CA LEU A 318 14.29 7.94 -12.51
C LEU A 318 15.23 8.47 -11.40
N GLY A 319 14.84 8.44 -10.12
CA GLY A 319 15.61 8.98 -9.00
C GLY A 319 15.35 10.46 -8.67
N ASP A 320 14.43 11.15 -9.35
CA ASP A 320 14.14 12.59 -9.12
C ASP A 320 13.63 12.87 -7.69
N THR A 321 13.05 11.86 -7.03
CA THR A 321 12.54 11.91 -5.66
C THR A 321 13.43 11.17 -4.65
N GLY A 322 14.66 10.81 -5.05
CA GLY A 322 15.61 10.07 -4.20
C GLY A 322 15.45 8.54 -4.24
N ARG A 323 14.40 8.02 -4.89
CA ARG A 323 14.16 6.58 -5.02
C ARG A 323 14.59 6.08 -6.39
N TYR A 324 15.71 5.38 -6.47
CA TYR A 324 16.24 4.86 -7.73
C TYR A 324 16.11 3.34 -7.76
N GLN A 325 15.38 2.82 -8.75
CA GLN A 325 15.15 1.39 -8.92
C GLN A 325 15.75 0.90 -10.22
N THR A 326 16.44 -0.25 -10.16
CA THR A 326 16.86 -1.00 -11.34
C THR A 326 16.10 -2.33 -11.39
N ASN A 327 16.27 -3.07 -12.48
CA ASN A 327 15.71 -4.42 -12.60
C ASN A 327 16.58 -5.50 -11.91
N VAL A 328 17.62 -5.12 -11.18
CA VAL A 328 18.33 -6.00 -10.25
C VAL A 328 18.05 -5.50 -8.84
N TRP A 329 17.43 -6.36 -8.03
CA TRP A 329 17.04 -6.04 -6.67
C TRP A 329 17.95 -6.76 -5.70
N ASP A 330 18.73 -6.02 -4.93
CA ASP A 330 19.65 -6.56 -3.95
C ASP A 330 18.96 -6.61 -2.58
N TYR A 331 18.49 -7.79 -2.18
CA TYR A 331 17.93 -8.02 -0.85
C TYR A 331 18.48 -9.32 -0.28
N ALA A 332 18.80 -9.30 1.01
CA ALA A 332 19.18 -10.50 1.73
C ALA A 332 18.06 -11.55 1.70
N GLY A 333 18.39 -12.81 1.47
CA GLY A 333 17.43 -13.88 1.73
C GLY A 333 17.25 -14.04 3.23
N ILE A 334 16.05 -14.35 3.73
CA ILE A 334 15.78 -14.47 5.17
C ILE A 334 16.74 -15.47 5.84
N SER A 335 17.18 -16.52 5.14
CA SER A 335 18.21 -17.45 5.60
C SER A 335 19.64 -16.87 5.83
N SER A 336 19.84 -15.56 5.70
CA SER A 336 21.15 -14.90 5.80
C SER A 336 21.32 -13.94 6.97
N LEU A 337 20.31 -13.78 7.83
CA LEU A 337 20.40 -12.98 9.06
C LEU A 337 20.40 -13.90 10.30
N GLY A 338 21.41 -13.77 11.16
CA GLY A 338 21.34 -14.21 12.56
C GLY A 338 21.81 -15.64 12.92
N THR A 339 22.16 -15.78 14.20
CA THR A 339 22.58 -17.01 14.89
C THR A 339 21.48 -18.07 15.05
N ASN A 340 20.24 -17.78 14.62
CA ASN A 340 19.06 -18.67 14.71
C ASN A 340 18.63 -19.25 13.34
N ARG A 341 19.60 -19.42 12.45
CA ARG A 341 19.43 -19.97 11.09
C ARG A 341 18.60 -21.26 11.00
N MET A 342 18.59 -22.10 12.04
CA MET A 342 17.84 -23.37 12.03
C MET A 342 16.35 -23.20 12.33
N ASP A 343 15.97 -22.18 13.11
CA ASP A 343 14.58 -21.95 13.52
C ASP A 343 13.80 -21.30 12.36
N GLU A 344 14.37 -20.27 11.71
CA GLU A 344 13.71 -19.58 10.57
C GLU A 344 13.56 -20.47 9.33
N LEU A 345 14.53 -21.36 9.09
CA LEU A 345 14.46 -22.39 8.05
C LEU A 345 13.45 -23.49 8.37
N ALA A 346 12.92 -23.60 9.59
CA ALA A 346 11.87 -24.57 9.96
C ALA A 346 10.44 -24.05 9.79
N MET A 347 10.27 -22.72 9.71
CA MET A 347 8.95 -22.07 9.76
C MET A 347 8.23 -22.01 8.40
N HIS A 348 8.94 -21.73 7.31
CA HIS A 348 8.40 -21.78 5.95
C HIS A 348 9.54 -21.86 4.90
N PRO A 349 9.42 -22.72 3.87
CA PRO A 349 10.52 -23.03 2.95
C PRO A 349 11.00 -21.84 2.09
N THR A 350 10.12 -20.87 1.80
CA THR A 350 10.39 -19.75 0.88
C THR A 350 9.73 -18.45 1.35
N VAL A 351 10.33 -17.73 2.30
CA VAL A 351 9.77 -16.45 2.74
C VAL A 351 10.47 -15.31 2.01
N LYS A 352 9.67 -14.41 1.44
CA LYS A 352 10.16 -13.17 0.82
C LYS A 352 10.46 -12.13 1.92
N PRO A 353 11.58 -11.39 1.84
CA PRO A 353 11.87 -10.28 2.76
C PRO A 353 10.78 -9.22 2.70
N VAL A 354 10.33 -8.71 3.84
CA VAL A 354 9.31 -7.67 3.90
C VAL A 354 9.76 -6.41 3.18
N ALA A 355 11.03 -6.03 3.31
CA ALA A 355 11.59 -4.85 2.64
C ALA A 355 11.44 -4.93 1.11
N LEU A 356 11.73 -6.08 0.50
CA LEU A 356 11.58 -6.29 -0.96
C LEU A 356 10.13 -6.07 -1.39
N VAL A 357 9.18 -6.69 -0.69
CA VAL A 357 7.75 -6.58 -1.02
C VAL A 357 7.24 -5.16 -0.75
N ALA A 358 7.68 -4.54 0.34
CA ALA A 358 7.35 -3.17 0.70
C ALA A 358 7.80 -2.19 -0.39
N ASP A 359 8.99 -2.40 -0.94
CA ASP A 359 9.50 -1.56 -2.02
C ASP A 359 8.72 -1.72 -3.32
N ALA A 360 8.43 -2.95 -3.72
CA ALA A 360 7.56 -3.23 -4.87
C ALA A 360 6.16 -2.59 -4.71
N ILE A 361 5.58 -2.66 -3.50
CA ILE A 361 4.31 -2.01 -3.18
C ILE A 361 4.42 -0.49 -3.36
N ARG A 362 5.43 0.16 -2.78
CA ARG A 362 5.58 1.62 -2.89
C ARG A 362 5.84 2.06 -4.33
N ASP A 363 6.56 1.26 -5.14
CA ASP A 363 6.94 1.59 -6.53
C ASP A 363 5.74 1.82 -7.44
N CYS A 364 4.69 1.03 -7.24
CA CYS A 364 3.55 0.98 -8.16
C CYS A 364 2.20 1.16 -7.45
N SER A 365 2.17 1.64 -6.21
CA SER A 365 0.95 2.03 -5.49
C SER A 365 1.14 3.25 -4.60
N ARG A 366 0.03 3.82 -4.13
CA ARG A 366 -0.03 4.97 -3.24
C ARG A 366 -0.59 4.59 -1.87
N ARG A 367 -0.34 5.42 -0.86
CA ARG A 367 -0.87 5.20 0.49
C ARG A 367 -2.39 5.08 0.46
N GLY A 368 -2.93 4.12 1.21
CA GLY A 368 -4.36 3.78 1.22
C GLY A 368 -4.84 2.90 0.06
N GLU A 369 -4.05 2.72 -1.02
CA GLU A 369 -4.40 1.84 -2.14
C GLU A 369 -4.32 0.35 -1.76
N THR A 370 -4.96 -0.49 -2.58
CA THR A 370 -5.19 -1.91 -2.28
C THR A 370 -4.18 -2.81 -2.99
N VAL A 371 -3.53 -3.68 -2.21
CA VAL A 371 -2.58 -4.71 -2.68
C VAL A 371 -3.23 -6.09 -2.56
N LEU A 372 -3.27 -6.84 -3.65
CA LEU A 372 -3.79 -8.22 -3.69
C LEU A 372 -2.64 -9.22 -3.73
N ASP A 373 -2.77 -10.25 -2.90
CA ASP A 373 -1.93 -11.44 -2.94
C ASP A 373 -2.82 -12.67 -2.77
N LEU A 374 -2.80 -13.57 -3.76
CA LEU A 374 -3.61 -14.79 -3.74
C LEU A 374 -2.88 -15.99 -3.14
N PHE A 375 -1.65 -15.78 -2.65
CA PHE A 375 -0.77 -16.81 -2.11
C PHE A 375 -0.16 -16.30 -0.79
N GLY A 376 -1.02 -16.09 0.21
CA GLY A 376 -0.68 -15.37 1.44
C GLY A 376 0.52 -15.93 2.22
N GLY A 377 0.73 -17.25 2.20
CA GLY A 377 1.87 -17.93 2.80
C GLY A 377 2.09 -17.53 4.27
N SER A 378 3.31 -17.07 4.60
CA SER A 378 3.64 -16.57 5.94
C SER A 378 3.21 -15.11 6.21
N GLY A 379 2.52 -14.47 5.27
CA GLY A 379 1.95 -13.13 5.45
C GLY A 379 2.89 -11.97 5.17
N THR A 380 3.98 -12.16 4.43
CA THR A 380 4.92 -11.07 4.10
C THR A 380 4.20 -9.88 3.46
N THR A 381 3.31 -10.11 2.48
CA THR A 381 2.55 -9.02 1.83
C THR A 381 1.63 -8.27 2.80
N MET A 382 1.09 -8.95 3.83
CA MET A 382 0.30 -8.31 4.89
C MET A 382 1.13 -7.32 5.68
N ILE A 383 2.31 -7.74 6.15
CA ILE A 383 3.21 -6.90 6.93
C ILE A 383 3.78 -5.76 6.08
N ALA A 384 4.18 -6.05 4.84
CA ALA A 384 4.66 -5.03 3.90
C ALA A 384 3.60 -3.95 3.61
N ALA A 385 2.35 -4.35 3.37
CA ALA A 385 1.26 -3.41 3.18
C ALA A 385 0.94 -2.60 4.45
N GLU A 386 0.99 -3.22 5.64
CA GLU A 386 0.83 -2.50 6.90
C GLU A 386 1.94 -1.45 7.06
N LEU A 387 3.21 -1.83 6.87
CA LEU A 387 4.38 -0.97 6.95
C LEU A 387 4.29 0.24 6.01
N CYS A 388 3.81 0.01 4.78
CA CYS A 388 3.66 1.04 3.74
C CYS A 388 2.33 1.82 3.86
N GLY A 389 1.45 1.54 4.81
CA GLY A 389 0.15 2.21 4.90
C GLY A 389 -0.80 1.91 3.73
N ARG A 390 -0.67 0.75 3.09
CA ARG A 390 -1.60 0.22 2.06
C ARG A 390 -2.59 -0.75 2.69
N GLN A 391 -3.56 -1.19 1.91
CA GLN A 391 -4.58 -2.16 2.33
C GLN A 391 -4.32 -3.51 1.67
N ALA A 392 -3.96 -4.52 2.46
CA ALA A 392 -3.76 -5.87 1.95
C ALA A 392 -5.09 -6.63 1.80
N ARG A 393 -5.18 -7.41 0.73
CA ARG A 393 -6.21 -8.41 0.48
C ARG A 393 -5.48 -9.72 0.23
N LEU A 394 -5.45 -10.60 1.23
CA LEU A 394 -4.76 -11.87 1.14
C LEU A 394 -5.75 -13.02 1.01
N LEU A 395 -5.45 -13.96 0.13
CA LEU A 395 -6.07 -15.28 0.09
C LEU A 395 -4.99 -16.31 0.45
N GLU A 396 -5.31 -17.23 1.34
CA GLU A 396 -4.44 -18.35 1.71
C GLU A 396 -5.29 -19.63 1.77
N PHE A 397 -4.78 -20.72 1.21
CA PHE A 397 -5.53 -21.97 1.12
C PHE A 397 -5.44 -22.79 2.41
N ASP A 398 -4.27 -22.79 3.06
CA ASP A 398 -4.04 -23.56 4.27
C ASP A 398 -4.50 -22.79 5.52
N PRO A 399 -5.49 -23.30 6.27
CA PRO A 399 -5.97 -22.62 7.46
C PRO A 399 -4.89 -22.43 8.55
N ILE A 400 -3.86 -23.29 8.60
CA ILE A 400 -2.73 -23.11 9.54
C ILE A 400 -1.89 -21.90 9.14
N TYR A 401 -1.68 -21.67 7.84
CA TYR A 401 -1.01 -20.46 7.37
C TYR A 401 -1.88 -19.22 7.56
N CYS A 402 -3.22 -19.32 7.42
CA CYS A 402 -4.12 -18.21 7.81
C CYS A 402 -3.93 -17.80 9.28
N ASP A 403 -3.95 -18.76 10.20
CA ASP A 403 -3.67 -18.52 11.61
C ASP A 403 -2.29 -17.88 11.83
N THR A 404 -1.30 -18.29 11.05
CA THR A 404 0.08 -17.78 11.12
C THR A 404 0.15 -16.32 10.69
N ILE A 405 -0.51 -15.96 9.59
CA ILE A 405 -0.64 -14.58 9.11
C ILE A 405 -1.30 -13.70 10.18
N ILE A 406 -2.40 -14.19 10.80
CA ILE A 406 -3.12 -13.47 11.85
C ILE A 406 -2.21 -13.22 13.04
N ARG A 407 -1.57 -14.26 13.60
CA ARG A 407 -0.67 -14.10 14.75
C ARG A 407 0.49 -13.16 14.45
N ARG A 408 1.11 -13.30 13.28
CA ARG A 408 2.22 -12.42 12.83
C ARG A 408 1.78 -10.96 12.79
N TRP A 409 0.62 -10.66 12.19
CA TRP A 409 0.10 -9.30 12.12
C TRP A 409 -0.30 -8.74 13.50
N GLN A 410 -0.95 -9.54 14.36
CA GLN A 410 -1.31 -9.11 15.72
C GLN A 410 -0.07 -8.83 16.56
N GLN A 411 0.97 -9.67 16.47
CA GLN A 411 2.23 -9.44 17.17
C GLN A 411 2.95 -8.19 16.66
N TYR A 412 2.94 -7.95 15.35
CA TYR A 412 3.57 -6.77 14.75
C TYR A 412 2.84 -5.47 15.11
N THR A 413 1.51 -5.47 15.13
CA THR A 413 0.70 -4.25 15.28
C THR A 413 0.14 -4.02 16.69
N GLY A 414 0.10 -5.05 17.54
CA GLY A 414 -0.61 -5.05 18.81
C GLY A 414 -2.14 -5.02 18.69
N LYS A 415 -2.69 -5.10 17.46
CA LYS A 415 -4.13 -5.07 17.19
C LYS A 415 -4.72 -6.48 17.20
N LYS A 416 -6.05 -6.56 17.15
CA LYS A 416 -6.80 -7.82 17.13
C LYS A 416 -7.46 -8.08 15.78
N ALA A 417 -7.38 -9.31 15.31
CA ALA A 417 -8.11 -9.77 14.13
C ALA A 417 -9.52 -10.21 14.51
N MET A 418 -10.49 -9.87 13.66
CA MET A 418 -11.92 -10.10 13.90
C MET A 418 -12.51 -10.96 12.78
N LEU A 419 -13.26 -12.01 13.12
CA LEU A 419 -13.96 -12.80 12.12
C LEU A 419 -15.11 -11.98 11.53
N ALA A 420 -15.17 -11.83 10.21
CA ALA A 420 -16.09 -10.91 9.55
C ALA A 420 -17.57 -11.27 9.76
N GLU A 421 -17.89 -12.55 9.93
CA GLU A 421 -19.27 -13.02 10.05
C GLU A 421 -19.93 -12.63 11.38
N ASN A 422 -19.21 -12.77 12.49
CA ASN A 422 -19.76 -12.62 13.83
C ASN A 422 -19.00 -11.62 14.72
N GLY A 423 -17.90 -11.06 14.23
CA GLY A 423 -17.08 -10.09 14.98
C GLY A 423 -16.39 -10.69 16.20
N ILE A 424 -16.17 -12.01 16.26
CA ILE A 424 -15.40 -12.62 17.33
C ILE A 424 -13.91 -12.39 17.07
N ASP A 425 -13.16 -12.03 18.12
CA ASP A 425 -11.70 -11.85 18.02
C ASP A 425 -10.97 -13.21 17.99
N PHE A 426 -9.85 -13.28 17.26
CA PHE A 426 -9.10 -14.52 17.02
C PHE A 426 -8.65 -15.21 18.32
N GLU A 427 -8.22 -14.43 19.32
CA GLU A 427 -7.78 -14.96 20.61
C GLU A 427 -8.95 -15.53 21.44
N ALA A 428 -10.14 -14.96 21.34
CA ALA A 428 -11.33 -15.50 21.99
C ALA A 428 -11.72 -16.88 21.44
N ILE A 429 -11.52 -17.12 20.13
CA ILE A 429 -11.67 -18.45 19.53
C ILE A 429 -10.61 -19.40 20.11
N ALA A 430 -9.35 -18.95 20.21
CA ALA A 430 -8.25 -19.72 20.78
C ALA A 430 -8.51 -20.12 22.25
N GLU A 431 -9.10 -19.22 23.04
CA GLU A 431 -9.46 -19.42 24.45
C GLU A 431 -10.77 -20.22 24.65
N GLY A 432 -11.46 -20.60 23.57
CA GLY A 432 -12.76 -21.30 23.64
C GLY A 432 -13.92 -20.45 24.17
N ARG A 433 -13.76 -19.12 24.18
CA ARG A 433 -14.77 -18.17 24.65
C ARG A 433 -15.71 -17.81 23.50
N LEU A 434 -16.69 -18.67 23.23
CA LEU A 434 -17.83 -18.32 22.39
C LEU A 434 -18.68 -17.27 23.13
N LEU A 435 -18.71 -16.03 22.63
CA LEU A 435 -19.71 -15.05 23.07
C LEU A 435 -21.10 -15.57 22.69
N PRO A 436 -22.12 -15.43 23.56
CA PRO A 436 -23.47 -15.89 23.24
C PRO A 436 -23.99 -15.14 22.02
N ALA A 437 -24.47 -15.88 21.03
CA ALA A 437 -25.11 -15.35 19.83
C ALA A 437 -26.14 -14.28 20.21
N ALA A 438 -26.11 -13.15 19.49
CA ALA A 438 -27.06 -12.06 19.65
C ALA A 438 -28.49 -12.63 19.75
N ALA A 439 -29.15 -12.35 20.88
CA ALA A 439 -30.48 -12.86 21.16
C ALA A 439 -31.43 -12.48 20.01
N SER A 440 -31.99 -13.50 19.35
CA SER A 440 -33.11 -13.32 18.43
C SER A 440 -34.21 -12.51 19.12
N PRO A 441 -34.83 -11.52 18.46
CA PRO A 441 -35.95 -10.80 19.05
C PRO A 441 -37.07 -11.79 19.36
N PRO A 442 -37.81 -11.60 20.46
CA PRO A 442 -38.87 -12.52 20.83
C PRO A 442 -39.93 -12.58 19.72
N PRO A 443 -40.53 -13.75 19.46
CA PRO A 443 -41.52 -13.88 18.41
C PRO A 443 -42.70 -12.95 18.71
N THR A 444 -43.01 -12.09 17.75
CA THR A 444 -44.17 -11.19 17.76
C THR A 444 -45.43 -12.04 17.94
N ALA A 445 -46.09 -11.90 19.09
CA ALA A 445 -47.35 -12.57 19.36
C ALA A 445 -48.40 -12.11 18.31
N LEU A 446 -48.87 -13.05 17.50
CA LEU A 446 -50.02 -12.87 16.62
C LEU A 446 -51.23 -12.46 17.47
N ALA A 447 -51.65 -11.21 17.32
CA ALA A 447 -52.90 -10.71 17.87
C ALA A 447 -54.06 -11.52 17.28
N THR A 448 -54.67 -12.36 18.12
CA THR A 448 -55.92 -13.05 17.78
C THR A 448 -57.05 -12.03 17.69
N SER A 449 -57.54 -11.83 16.46
CA SER A 449 -58.73 -11.00 16.22
C SER A 449 -59.96 -11.66 16.87
N ARG A 450 -60.46 -11.06 17.96
CA ARG A 450 -61.77 -11.40 18.51
C ARG A 450 -62.86 -10.85 17.58
N ARG A 451 -63.43 -11.71 16.73
CA ARG A 451 -64.76 -11.48 16.15
C ARG A 451 -65.83 -11.65 17.23
N ARG A 452 -66.40 -10.54 17.69
CA ARG A 452 -67.73 -10.53 18.34
C ARG A 452 -68.76 -10.96 17.29
N ARG A 453 -69.47 -12.07 17.56
CA ARG A 453 -70.78 -12.35 16.96
C ARG A 453 -71.84 -12.03 18.01
N SER A 454 -72.74 -11.13 17.65
CA SER A 454 -74.05 -10.92 18.26
C SER A 454 -74.95 -12.14 18.00
N ASN A 455 -75.71 -12.56 19.02
CA ASN A 455 -77.14 -12.88 18.96
C ASN A 455 -77.57 -13.64 20.23
N GLY A 456 -78.65 -13.20 20.86
CA GLY A 456 -79.35 -13.89 21.96
C GLY A 456 -79.45 -13.02 23.20
#